data_AF-U7GS28-F1
#
_entry.id   AF-U7GS28-F1
#
_cell.length_a   1.000
_cell.length_b   1.000
_cell.length_c   1.000
_cell.angle_alpha   90.00
_cell.angle_beta   90.00
_cell.angle_gamma   90.00
#
_symmetry.space_group_name_H-M   'P 1'
#
loop_
_entity.id
_entity.type
_entity.pdbx_description
1 polymer ?
#
loop_
_entity_poly.entity_id
_entity_poly.type
_entity_poly.pdbx_seq_one_letter_code
_entity_poly.pdbx_strand_id
1 'polypeptide(L)'
;MHLVQRVAAVVLTLGLSAGLVGCGFHLKGSNPTATPLVYNKLTLVLPDNTDELENRLSIYLSATGVQLSNSNDAYVLRILDYTPRRQLLNGKLTEVLLRLTVTFQIEDRQGNKITEPRTLTASRSYQYDVATVNTDNQQESYLDKIVIDDVAQQITRQIAANRLPKAQS
;
A
#
# COMPACT_ATOMS: atom_id res chain seq x y z
N MET A 1 59.62 -9.56 5.39
CA MET A 1 58.44 -10.00 4.60
C MET A 1 57.14 -9.99 5.42
N HIS A 2 57.16 -10.28 6.72
CA HIS A 2 55.94 -10.25 7.56
C HIS A 2 55.31 -8.87 7.81
N LEU A 3 56.10 -7.78 7.77
CA LEU A 3 55.58 -6.42 7.99
C LEU A 3 54.67 -5.96 6.83
N VAL A 4 55.08 -6.26 5.59
CA VAL A 4 54.32 -5.90 4.38
C VAL A 4 53.00 -6.68 4.30
N GLN A 5 53.00 -7.98 4.65
CA GLN A 5 51.79 -8.79 4.74
C GLN A 5 50.82 -8.30 5.83
N ARG A 6 51.33 -7.86 6.98
CA ARG A 6 50.50 -7.33 8.07
C ARG A 6 49.88 -5.99 7.69
N VAL A 7 50.63 -5.10 7.03
CA VAL A 7 50.11 -3.81 6.56
C VAL A 7 49.07 -4.02 5.46
N ALA A 8 49.30 -4.92 4.51
CA ALA A 8 48.33 -5.24 3.47
C ALA A 8 47.02 -5.81 4.04
N ALA A 9 47.10 -6.70 5.04
CA ALA A 9 45.91 -7.25 5.71
C ALA A 9 45.10 -6.18 6.47
N VAL A 10 45.77 -5.20 7.08
CA VAL A 10 45.12 -4.09 7.79
C VAL A 10 44.44 -3.13 6.80
N VAL A 11 45.08 -2.80 5.68
CA VAL A 11 44.50 -1.94 4.64
C VAL A 11 43.29 -2.61 3.98
N LEU A 12 43.36 -3.92 3.72
CA LEU A 12 42.26 -4.66 3.12
C LEU A 12 41.04 -4.76 4.05
N THR A 13 41.27 -4.95 5.35
CA THR A 13 40.18 -5.03 6.35
C THR A 13 39.55 -3.65 6.65
N LEU A 14 40.34 -2.57 6.67
CA LEU A 14 39.79 -1.21 6.79
C LEU A 14 39.04 -0.76 5.53
N GLY A 15 39.55 -1.08 4.34
CA GLY A 15 38.87 -0.75 3.07
C GLY A 15 37.53 -1.48 2.92
N LEU A 16 37.45 -2.75 3.35
CA LEU A 16 36.23 -3.54 3.26
C LEU A 16 35.16 -3.06 4.26
N SER A 17 35.55 -2.68 5.47
CA SER A 17 34.62 -2.20 6.51
C SER A 17 34.03 -0.81 6.20
N ALA A 18 34.77 0.08 5.54
CA ALA A 18 34.25 1.37 5.08
C ALA A 18 33.18 1.23 3.98
N GLY A 19 33.22 0.16 3.17
CA GLY A 19 32.21 -0.10 2.14
C GLY A 19 30.85 -0.56 2.69
N LEU A 20 30.80 -1.13 3.90
CA LEU A 20 29.56 -1.64 4.48
C LEU A 20 28.66 -0.54 5.09
N VAL A 21 29.20 0.64 5.39
CA VAL A 21 28.44 1.77 5.99
C VAL A 21 27.87 2.73 4.93
N GLY A 22 28.15 2.48 3.64
CA GLY A 22 27.82 3.39 2.54
C GLY A 22 26.45 3.17 1.88
N CYS A 23 25.68 2.15 2.25
CA CYS A 23 24.42 1.85 1.56
C CYS A 23 23.29 2.87 1.83
N GLY A 24 23.50 3.86 2.70
CA GLY A 24 22.54 4.94 2.96
C GLY A 24 21.23 4.52 3.63
N PHE A 25 21.03 3.22 3.87
CA PHE A 25 19.90 2.68 4.63
C PHE A 25 20.04 3.08 6.10
N HIS A 26 19.36 4.16 6.45
CA HIS A 26 19.10 4.48 7.83
C HIS A 26 17.81 3.78 8.24
N LEU A 27 17.76 3.27 9.47
CA LEU A 27 16.48 2.92 10.09
C LEU A 27 15.54 4.11 9.89
N LYS A 28 14.30 3.84 9.48
CA LYS A 28 13.25 4.85 9.49
C LYS A 28 13.09 5.26 10.96
N GLY A 29 13.87 6.27 11.36
CA GLY A 29 13.88 6.73 12.74
C GLY A 29 12.45 7.05 13.14
N SER A 30 12.14 6.88 14.41
CA SER A 30 10.95 7.44 15.04
C SER A 30 11.08 8.98 15.09
N ASN A 31 11.37 9.58 13.94
CA ASN A 31 11.56 11.00 13.77
C ASN A 31 10.19 11.65 14.02
N PRO A 32 10.09 12.59 14.97
CA PRO A 32 8.87 13.39 15.16
C PRO A 32 8.57 14.31 13.97
N THR A 33 9.41 14.29 12.92
CA THR A 33 9.13 14.82 11.58
C THR A 33 8.45 13.78 10.67
N ALA A 34 7.77 12.76 11.22
CA ALA A 34 6.67 12.14 10.49
C ALA A 34 5.79 13.29 10.00
N THR A 35 5.63 13.41 8.68
CA THR A 35 4.82 14.46 8.06
C THR A 35 3.55 14.60 8.88
N PRO A 36 3.25 15.78 9.45
CA PRO A 36 2.11 15.94 10.33
C PRO A 36 0.90 15.31 9.67
N LEU A 37 0.29 14.34 10.33
CA LEU A 37 -0.83 13.61 9.78
C LEU A 37 -1.92 14.64 9.50
N VAL A 38 -2.16 14.98 8.24
CA VAL A 38 -3.08 16.08 7.88
C VAL A 38 -4.53 15.71 8.19
N TYR A 39 -4.82 14.41 8.10
CA TYR A 39 -6.14 13.84 8.32
C TYR A 39 -6.12 12.94 9.57
N ASN A 40 -6.12 13.55 10.76
CA ASN A 40 -6.05 12.80 12.03
C ASN A 40 -7.33 12.02 12.34
N LYS A 41 -8.49 12.48 11.87
CA LYS A 41 -9.78 11.85 12.09
C LYS A 41 -10.46 11.58 10.75
N LEU A 42 -10.85 10.32 10.54
CA LEU A 42 -11.53 9.90 9.31
C LEU A 42 -12.81 9.11 9.62
N THR A 43 -13.85 9.41 8.85
CA THR A 43 -15.00 8.52 8.65
C THR A 43 -14.79 7.78 7.33
N LEU A 44 -15.03 6.48 7.30
CA LEU A 44 -14.96 5.69 6.09
C LEU A 44 -16.34 5.65 5.43
N VAL A 45 -16.40 5.93 4.12
CA VAL A 45 -17.63 5.78 3.33
C VAL A 45 -17.28 5.01 2.06
N LEU A 46 -17.79 3.79 1.97
CA LEU A 46 -17.53 2.88 0.85
C LEU A 46 -18.83 2.42 0.18
N PRO A 47 -18.77 1.97 -1.09
CA PRO A 47 -19.88 1.28 -1.75
C PRO A 47 -20.22 -0.06 -1.08
N ASP A 48 -21.40 -0.61 -1.38
CA ASP A 48 -21.82 -1.92 -0.91
C ASP A 48 -20.84 -3.04 -1.33
N ASN A 49 -20.80 -4.12 -0.55
CA ASN A 49 -19.95 -5.31 -0.78
C ASN A 49 -18.43 -5.01 -0.74
N THR A 50 -18.01 -4.07 0.10
CA THR A 50 -16.59 -3.72 0.28
C THR A 50 -16.07 -3.94 1.71
N ASP A 51 -16.74 -4.79 2.49
CA ASP A 51 -16.46 -5.03 3.92
C ASP A 51 -14.99 -5.42 4.18
N GLU A 52 -14.39 -6.26 3.32
CA GLU A 52 -12.99 -6.65 3.46
C GLU A 52 -12.06 -5.43 3.28
N LEU A 53 -12.33 -4.57 2.29
CA LEU A 53 -11.54 -3.34 2.10
C LEU A 53 -11.72 -2.38 3.28
N GLU A 54 -12.95 -2.19 3.77
CA GLU A 54 -13.23 -1.35 4.93
C GLU A 54 -12.48 -1.83 6.18
N ASN A 55 -12.49 -3.14 6.44
CA ASN A 55 -11.77 -3.73 7.56
C ASN A 55 -10.25 -3.51 7.43
N ARG A 56 -9.67 -3.76 6.24
CA ARG A 56 -8.23 -3.54 5.99
C ARG A 56 -7.84 -2.08 6.14
N LEU A 57 -8.63 -1.17 5.57
CA LEU A 57 -8.42 0.27 5.74
C LEU A 57 -8.49 0.65 7.21
N SER A 58 -9.44 0.10 7.96
CA SER A 58 -9.60 0.39 9.38
C SER A 58 -8.37 0.01 10.19
N ILE A 59 -7.83 -1.18 9.95
CA ILE A 59 -6.61 -1.68 10.58
C ILE A 59 -5.40 -0.79 10.22
N TYR A 60 -5.18 -0.54 8.92
CA TYR A 60 -3.99 0.17 8.47
C TYR A 60 -4.00 1.66 8.81
N LEU A 61 -5.14 2.34 8.69
CA LEU A 61 -5.26 3.75 9.07
C LEU A 61 -5.04 3.92 10.57
N SER A 62 -5.65 3.06 11.39
CA SER A 62 -5.45 3.07 12.85
C SER A 62 -3.99 2.83 13.23
N ALA A 63 -3.29 1.92 12.54
CA ALA A 63 -1.87 1.67 12.74
C ALA A 63 -0.97 2.88 12.39
N THR A 64 -1.45 3.81 11.55
CA THR A 64 -0.76 5.08 11.27
C THR A 64 -1.10 6.22 12.24
N GLY A 65 -1.95 5.97 13.24
CA GLY A 65 -2.40 6.97 14.22
C GLY A 65 -3.62 7.78 13.79
N VAL A 66 -4.27 7.43 12.66
CA VAL A 66 -5.58 8.00 12.29
C VAL A 66 -6.63 7.47 13.26
N GLN A 67 -7.47 8.34 13.79
CA GLN A 67 -8.64 7.97 14.58
C GLN A 67 -9.85 7.80 13.67
N LEU A 68 -10.42 6.60 13.64
CA LEU A 68 -11.68 6.36 12.94
C LEU A 68 -12.83 6.84 13.84
N SER A 69 -13.57 7.83 13.37
CA SER A 69 -14.63 8.46 14.15
C SER A 69 -15.72 9.02 13.25
N ASN A 70 -16.94 9.06 13.79
CA ASN A 70 -18.10 9.70 13.18
C ASN A 70 -18.35 11.11 13.76
N SER A 71 -17.34 11.70 14.42
CA SER A 71 -17.42 13.02 15.02
C SER A 71 -17.56 14.13 13.97
N ASN A 72 -18.06 15.29 14.39
CA ASN A 72 -18.32 16.40 13.46
C ASN A 72 -17.04 17.04 12.87
N ASP A 73 -15.88 16.78 13.47
CA ASP A 73 -14.57 17.26 13.04
C ASP A 73 -13.78 16.23 12.21
N ALA A 74 -14.35 15.06 11.92
CA ALA A 74 -13.73 14.06 11.08
C ALA A 74 -13.90 14.40 9.59
N TYR A 75 -12.81 14.24 8.82
CA TYR A 75 -12.89 14.22 7.37
C TYR A 75 -13.50 12.90 6.89
N VAL A 76 -13.97 12.85 5.66
CA VAL A 76 -14.54 11.64 5.07
C VAL A 76 -13.58 11.07 4.03
N LEU A 77 -13.12 9.84 4.24
CA LEU A 77 -12.48 9.06 3.19
C LEU A 77 -13.58 8.38 2.39
N ARG A 78 -13.89 8.92 1.21
CA ARG A 78 -14.91 8.37 0.31
C ARG A 78 -14.26 7.52 -0.77
N ILE A 79 -14.69 6.27 -0.87
CA ILE A 79 -14.44 5.43 -2.02
C ILE A 79 -15.53 5.70 -3.06
N LEU A 80 -15.12 6.22 -4.21
CA LEU A 80 -16.00 6.60 -5.32
C LEU A 80 -16.26 5.41 -6.25
N ASP A 81 -15.23 4.60 -6.49
CA ASP A 81 -15.30 3.44 -7.38
C ASP A 81 -14.50 2.28 -6.78
N TYR A 82 -15.08 1.08 -6.85
CA TYR A 82 -14.47 -0.18 -6.43
C TYR A 82 -14.72 -1.21 -7.52
N THR A 83 -13.70 -1.46 -8.35
CA THR A 83 -13.83 -2.29 -9.56
C THR A 83 -12.88 -3.49 -9.51
N PRO A 84 -13.34 -4.65 -8.99
CA PRO A 84 -12.64 -5.92 -9.14
C PRO A 84 -12.78 -6.44 -10.57
N ARG A 85 -11.71 -6.99 -11.13
CA ARG A 85 -11.68 -7.60 -12.46
C ARG A 85 -10.88 -8.89 -12.45
N ARG A 86 -11.48 -9.92 -13.03
CA ARG A 86 -10.84 -11.19 -13.36
C ARG A 86 -10.68 -11.26 -14.88
N GLN A 87 -9.45 -11.47 -15.35
CA GLN A 87 -9.14 -11.57 -16.79
C GLN A 87 -8.38 -12.86 -17.07
N LEU A 88 -8.81 -13.59 -18.11
CA LEU A 88 -8.05 -14.71 -18.65
C LEU A 88 -7.11 -14.19 -19.74
N LEU A 89 -5.83 -14.44 -19.58
CA LEU A 89 -4.78 -14.06 -20.51
C LEU A 89 -4.29 -15.32 -21.22
N ASN A 90 -4.61 -15.43 -22.51
CA ASN A 90 -4.24 -16.58 -23.34
C ASN A 90 -2.93 -16.28 -24.07
N GLY A 91 -1.83 -16.90 -23.63
CA GLY A 91 -0.54 -16.86 -24.30
C GLY A 91 -0.05 -18.28 -24.62
N LYS A 92 1.24 -18.53 -24.44
CA LYS A 92 1.78 -19.91 -24.44
C LYS A 92 1.22 -20.73 -23.28
N LEU A 93 0.98 -20.07 -22.15
CA LEU A 93 0.27 -20.59 -20.99
C LEU A 93 -0.98 -19.71 -20.78
N THR A 94 -2.02 -20.29 -20.17
CA THR A 94 -3.20 -19.54 -19.74
C THR A 94 -2.94 -18.99 -18.34
N GLU A 95 -3.12 -17.69 -18.13
CA GLU A 95 -3.05 -17.05 -16.82
C GLU A 95 -4.38 -16.42 -16.44
N VAL A 96 -4.71 -16.46 -15.15
CA VAL A 96 -5.77 -15.65 -14.57
C VAL A 96 -5.12 -14.44 -13.92
N LEU A 97 -5.53 -13.24 -14.33
CA LEU A 97 -5.16 -11.98 -13.71
C LEU A 97 -6.33 -11.47 -12.86
N LEU A 98 -6.07 -11.30 -11.56
CA LEU A 98 -6.95 -10.64 -10.60
C LEU A 98 -6.47 -9.21 -10.42
N ARG A 99 -7.35 -8.25 -10.63
CA ARG A 99 -7.06 -6.82 -10.54
C ARG A 99 -8.14 -6.15 -9.72
N LEU A 100 -7.73 -5.28 -8.81
CA LEU A 100 -8.64 -4.36 -8.13
C LEU A 100 -8.21 -2.93 -8.45
N THR A 101 -9.14 -2.15 -8.97
CA THR A 101 -8.99 -0.71 -9.16
C THR A 101 -9.92 0.03 -8.21
N VAL A 102 -9.38 0.98 -7.45
CA VAL A 102 -10.14 1.78 -6.48
C VAL A 102 -9.89 3.25 -6.73
N THR A 103 -10.96 4.03 -6.82
CA THR A 103 -10.89 5.50 -6.88
C THR A 103 -11.45 6.08 -5.60
N PHE A 104 -10.71 6.99 -4.98
CA PHE A 104 -11.09 7.59 -3.70
C PHE A 104 -10.73 9.08 -3.63
N GLN A 105 -11.35 9.78 -2.69
CA GLN A 105 -11.00 11.16 -2.35
C GLN A 105 -11.25 11.43 -0.86
N ILE A 106 -10.70 12.54 -0.37
CA ILE A 106 -11.03 13.10 0.93
C ILE A 106 -12.04 14.23 0.75
N GLU A 107 -13.09 14.19 1.54
CA GLU A 107 -14.12 15.22 1.65
C GLU A 107 -14.14 15.80 3.07
N ASP A 108 -14.71 17.00 3.21
CA ASP A 108 -15.19 17.45 4.50
C ASP A 108 -16.51 16.74 4.85
N ARG A 109 -17.02 17.02 6.05
CA ARG A 109 -18.28 16.43 6.51
C ARG A 109 -19.51 16.95 5.76
N GLN A 110 -19.40 18.11 5.10
CA GLN A 110 -20.45 18.70 4.28
C GLN A 110 -20.47 18.09 2.86
N GLY A 111 -19.51 17.24 2.52
CA GLY A 111 -19.37 16.61 1.21
C GLY A 111 -18.57 17.45 0.21
N ASN A 112 -17.93 18.54 0.64
CA ASN A 112 -17.04 19.30 -0.23
C ASN A 112 -15.73 18.54 -0.42
N LYS A 113 -15.29 18.50 -1.66
CA LYS A 113 -14.04 17.83 -2.06
C LYS A 113 -12.83 18.60 -1.50
N ILE A 114 -12.01 17.93 -0.69
CA ILE A 114 -10.74 18.48 -0.15
C ILE A 114 -9.56 18.08 -1.04
N THR A 115 -9.63 16.90 -1.66
CA THR A 115 -8.60 16.39 -2.57
C THR A 115 -9.19 15.98 -3.90
N GLU A 116 -8.45 16.11 -4.99
CA GLU A 116 -8.85 15.50 -6.26
C GLU A 116 -8.93 13.96 -6.15
N PRO A 117 -9.83 13.31 -6.92
CA PRO A 117 -9.91 11.86 -6.95
C PRO A 117 -8.59 11.21 -7.31
N ARG A 118 -8.25 10.13 -6.61
CA ARG A 118 -7.06 9.33 -6.87
C ARG A 118 -7.45 7.89 -7.15
N THR A 119 -6.97 7.38 -8.27
CA THR A 119 -7.14 5.97 -8.65
C THR A 119 -5.88 5.18 -8.32
N LEU A 120 -6.05 4.06 -7.62
CA LEU A 120 -5.01 3.09 -7.32
C LEU A 120 -5.39 1.73 -7.88
N THR A 121 -4.41 0.88 -8.12
CA THR A 121 -4.63 -0.46 -8.66
C THR A 121 -3.63 -1.43 -8.05
N ALA A 122 -4.09 -2.63 -7.73
CA ALA A 122 -3.23 -3.77 -7.45
C ALA A 122 -3.67 -4.96 -8.30
N SER A 123 -2.74 -5.86 -8.56
CA SER A 123 -3.03 -7.08 -9.29
C SER A 123 -2.13 -8.24 -8.88
N ARG A 124 -2.64 -9.46 -9.04
CA ARG A 124 -1.89 -10.72 -8.94
C ARG A 124 -2.34 -11.64 -10.06
N SER A 125 -1.43 -12.46 -10.56
CA SER A 125 -1.76 -13.49 -11.54
C SER A 125 -1.33 -14.86 -11.05
N TYR A 126 -1.99 -15.88 -11.59
CA TYR A 126 -1.57 -17.27 -11.45
C TYR A 126 -1.81 -18.02 -12.76
N GLN A 127 -1.03 -19.08 -12.97
CA GLN A 127 -1.22 -19.95 -14.12
C GLN A 127 -2.47 -20.80 -13.92
N TYR A 128 -3.33 -20.83 -14.94
CA TYR A 128 -4.53 -21.65 -14.97
C TYR A 128 -4.19 -23.06 -15.47
N ASP A 129 -4.58 -24.09 -14.72
CA ASP A 129 -4.46 -25.48 -15.15
C ASP A 129 -5.80 -26.21 -14.96
N VAL A 130 -6.34 -26.74 -16.06
CA VAL A 130 -7.60 -27.50 -16.07
C VAL A 130 -7.53 -28.77 -15.20
N ALA A 131 -6.34 -29.28 -14.92
CA ALA A 131 -6.15 -30.41 -14.01
C ALA A 131 -6.32 -30.04 -12.53
N THR A 132 -6.22 -28.74 -12.17
CA THR A 132 -6.19 -28.26 -10.78
C THR A 132 -7.38 -27.38 -10.41
N VAL A 133 -8.45 -27.37 -11.20
CA VAL A 133 -9.62 -26.47 -11.04
C VAL A 133 -10.17 -26.40 -9.61
N ASN A 134 -10.12 -27.50 -8.83
CA ASN A 134 -10.54 -27.48 -7.43
C ASN A 134 -9.64 -26.62 -6.52
N THR A 135 -8.33 -26.65 -6.72
CA THR A 135 -7.38 -25.80 -5.96
C THR A 135 -7.36 -24.36 -6.46
N ASP A 136 -7.70 -24.13 -7.73
CA ASP A 136 -7.76 -22.79 -8.33
C ASP A 136 -8.73 -21.88 -7.56
N ASN A 137 -9.86 -22.40 -7.08
CA ASN A 137 -10.83 -21.63 -6.28
C ASN A 137 -10.24 -21.14 -4.94
N GLN A 138 -9.41 -21.95 -4.28
CA GLN A 138 -8.75 -21.57 -3.03
C GLN A 138 -7.64 -20.55 -3.27
N GLN A 139 -6.87 -20.74 -4.35
CA GLN A 139 -5.81 -19.84 -4.76
C GLN A 139 -6.36 -18.47 -5.18
N GLU A 140 -7.44 -18.43 -5.97
CA GLU A 140 -8.11 -17.19 -6.39
C GLU A 140 -8.60 -16.40 -5.16
N SER A 141 -9.34 -17.05 -4.25
CA SER A 141 -9.82 -16.39 -3.02
C SER A 141 -8.69 -15.87 -2.12
N TYR A 142 -7.56 -16.56 -2.06
CA TYR A 142 -6.38 -16.10 -1.34
C TYR A 142 -5.75 -14.87 -2.01
N LEU A 143 -5.59 -14.90 -3.33
CA LEU A 143 -5.01 -13.80 -4.09
C LEU A 143 -5.91 -12.56 -4.10
N ASP A 144 -7.24 -12.72 -4.11
CA ASP A 144 -8.18 -11.60 -3.97
C ASP A 144 -7.95 -10.84 -2.67
N LYS A 145 -7.76 -11.56 -1.55
CA LYS A 145 -7.43 -10.95 -0.26
C LYS A 145 -6.12 -10.17 -0.30
N ILE A 146 -5.09 -10.71 -0.96
CA ILE A 146 -3.81 -10.01 -1.16
C ILE A 146 -4.00 -8.73 -1.99
N VAL A 147 -4.78 -8.80 -3.06
CA VAL A 147 -5.03 -7.66 -3.93
C VAL A 147 -5.78 -6.55 -3.18
N ILE A 148 -6.76 -6.90 -2.34
CA ILE A 148 -7.47 -5.94 -1.47
C ILE A 148 -6.51 -5.33 -0.43
N ASP A 149 -5.69 -6.17 0.22
CA ASP A 149 -4.70 -5.75 1.22
C ASP A 149 -3.69 -4.76 0.64
N ASP A 150 -3.16 -5.05 -0.55
CA ASP A 150 -2.25 -4.18 -1.29
C ASP A 150 -2.86 -2.80 -1.55
N VAL A 151 -4.12 -2.75 -2.02
CA VAL A 151 -4.81 -1.47 -2.29
C VAL A 151 -5.04 -0.70 -0.99
N ALA A 152 -5.49 -1.36 0.07
CA ALA A 152 -5.70 -0.73 1.37
C ALA A 152 -4.40 -0.08 1.89
N GLN A 153 -3.29 -0.81 1.85
CA GLN A 153 -1.99 -0.26 2.25
C GLN A 153 -1.54 0.90 1.35
N GLN A 154 -1.79 0.83 0.04
CA GLN A 154 -1.48 1.94 -0.87
C GLN A 154 -2.29 3.20 -0.52
N ILE A 155 -3.59 3.08 -0.28
CA ILE A 155 -4.47 4.19 0.15
C ILE A 155 -3.94 4.79 1.44
N THR A 156 -3.71 3.97 2.47
CA THR A 156 -3.17 4.42 3.76
C THR A 156 -1.84 5.17 3.60
N ARG A 157 -0.92 4.67 2.75
CA ARG A 157 0.35 5.36 2.49
C ARG A 157 0.18 6.72 1.83
N GLN A 158 -0.75 6.86 0.87
CA GLN A 158 -0.99 8.15 0.21
C GLN A 158 -1.55 9.18 1.19
N ILE A 159 -2.45 8.74 2.09
CA ILE A 159 -3.04 9.58 3.14
C ILE A 159 -1.97 9.98 4.17
N ALA A 160 -1.26 9.00 4.74
CA ALA A 160 -0.27 9.23 5.78
C ALA A 160 0.92 10.08 5.30
N ALA A 161 1.28 9.98 4.01
CA ALA A 161 2.34 10.79 3.42
C ALA A 161 1.86 12.14 2.87
N ASN A 162 0.57 12.47 3.00
CA ASN A 162 -0.06 13.67 2.42
C ASN A 162 0.28 13.86 0.93
N ARG A 163 0.14 12.80 0.14
CA ARG A 163 0.46 12.79 -1.31
C ARG A 163 -0.79 12.96 -2.20
N LEU A 164 -1.89 13.43 -1.61
CA LEU A 164 -3.13 13.67 -2.30
C LEU A 164 -3.14 15.10 -2.87
N PRO A 165 -3.37 15.29 -4.19
CA PRO A 165 -3.53 16.62 -4.76
C PRO A 165 -4.73 17.31 -4.12
N LYS A 166 -4.56 18.56 -3.68
CA LYS A 166 -5.66 19.36 -3.14
C LYS A 166 -6.67 19.67 -4.24
N ALA A 167 -7.94 19.74 -3.88
CA ALA A 167 -8.99 20.20 -4.79
C ALA A 167 -8.65 21.62 -5.27
N GLN A 168 -8.80 21.87 -6.57
CA GLN A 168 -8.71 23.23 -7.11
C GLN A 168 -10.03 23.96 -6.77
N SER A 169 -9.90 25.12 -6.12
CA SER A 169 -11.00 26.04 -5.80
C SER A 169 -11.49 26.79 -7.02
#